data_AF-A0A6G0YVQ6-F1
#
_entry.id   AF-A0A6G0YVQ6-F1
#
_cell.length_a   1.000
_cell.length_b   1.000
_cell.length_c   1.000
_cell.angle_alpha   90.00
_cell.angle_beta   90.00
_cell.angle_gamma   90.00
#
_symmetry.space_group_name_H-M   'P 1'
#
loop_
_entity.id
_entity.type
_entity.pdbx_description
1 polymer ?
#
loop_
_entity_poly.entity_id
_entity_poly.type
_entity_poly.pdbx_seq_one_letter_code
_entity_poly.pdbx_strand_id
1 'polypeptide(L)'
;MTGLELIMKSLITEYFPNDKRSKGYNIMIHTPEDFPDISSSYKVYSELNQSSRISVSVSHIRADESLHRLDEKERKCFFYETRTTTTKNFPSSRSNAEDNCYSECRLKSTYKMCNCTPYYFDMKVLQHNARASEEELGFLKWNTQDFMNCSCPHPCSFVGYTTEIRNYAKDFLAYTKFPHSYTHIEVHYKERFAISYLRSMKYTTQDLLVTFGGMASLFLGCSLVSVVELIYVIYKSLIMLKHKYTKVQTLSKHEQQLILYRRQRNTYHFFKPLYNKPPGITLQEVCEKVKY
;
A
#
# COMPACT_ATOMS: atom_id res chain seq x y z
N MET A 1 0.30 -35.58 -26.38
CA MET A 1 0.07 -34.72 -25.21
C MET A 1 1.25 -33.76 -25.15
N THR A 2 1.03 -32.45 -25.10
CA THR A 2 2.12 -31.46 -25.07
C THR A 2 2.49 -31.20 -23.62
N GLY A 3 3.59 -31.78 -23.17
CA GLY A 3 4.06 -31.70 -21.79
C GLY A 3 5.51 -32.17 -21.67
N LEU A 4 6.02 -32.17 -20.45
CA LEU A 4 7.33 -32.71 -20.09
C LEU A 4 7.15 -34.07 -19.44
N GLU A 5 7.76 -35.10 -20.01
CA GLU A 5 7.79 -36.46 -19.45
C GLU A 5 9.18 -36.73 -18.88
N LEU A 6 9.23 -37.15 -17.62
CA LEU A 6 10.46 -37.45 -16.89
C LEU A 6 10.43 -38.89 -16.40
N ILE A 7 11.44 -39.66 -16.80
CA ILE A 7 11.70 -41.00 -16.27
C ILE A 7 13.00 -40.92 -15.48
N MET A 8 12.89 -40.98 -14.16
CA MET A 8 14.04 -40.85 -13.26
C MET A 8 14.34 -42.17 -12.57
N LYS A 9 15.63 -42.51 -12.42
CA LYS A 9 16.06 -43.73 -11.71
C LYS A 9 15.64 -43.65 -10.25
N SER A 10 15.09 -44.70 -9.64
CA SER A 10 14.82 -44.66 -8.21
C SER A 10 16.12 -44.59 -7.42
N LEU A 11 16.21 -43.66 -6.47
CA LEU A 11 17.38 -43.48 -5.61
C LEU A 11 17.25 -44.23 -4.28
N ILE A 12 16.30 -45.17 -4.15
CA ILE A 12 15.96 -45.81 -2.86
C ILE A 12 17.18 -46.44 -2.16
N THR A 13 18.16 -46.91 -2.94
CA THR A 13 19.42 -47.54 -2.48
C THR A 13 20.56 -46.56 -2.24
N GLU A 14 20.45 -45.31 -2.70
CA GLU A 14 21.49 -44.27 -2.61
C GLU A 14 21.36 -43.43 -1.33
N TYR A 15 20.29 -43.62 -0.55
CA TYR A 15 20.09 -42.91 0.72
C TYR A 15 21.05 -43.44 1.80
N PHE A 16 21.43 -42.54 2.71
CA PHE A 16 22.23 -42.92 3.88
C PHE A 16 21.55 -44.02 4.71
N PRO A 17 22.32 -44.92 5.34
CA PRO A 17 21.79 -45.91 6.27
C PRO A 17 20.97 -45.23 7.39
N ASN A 18 19.78 -45.76 7.67
CA ASN A 18 18.83 -45.23 8.67
C ASN A 18 18.22 -43.84 8.36
N ASP A 19 18.30 -43.35 7.12
CA ASP A 19 17.56 -42.14 6.73
C ASP A 19 16.05 -42.38 6.78
N LYS A 20 15.38 -41.76 7.77
CA LYS A 20 13.93 -41.84 7.98
C LYS A 20 13.14 -40.90 7.07
N ARG A 21 13.80 -40.03 6.29
CA ARG A 21 13.11 -39.11 5.38
C ARG A 21 12.45 -39.92 4.26
N SER A 22 11.28 -39.49 3.84
CA SER A 22 10.59 -40.15 2.72
C SER A 22 11.44 -40.05 1.45
N LYS A 23 11.43 -41.12 0.66
CA LYS A 23 12.26 -41.25 -0.55
C LYS A 23 11.50 -40.76 -1.76
N GLY A 24 12.17 -40.04 -2.66
CA GLY A 24 11.54 -39.43 -3.81
C GLY A 24 12.23 -38.16 -4.26
N TYR A 25 11.48 -37.37 -5.02
CA TYR A 25 11.95 -36.19 -5.72
C TYR A 25 11.16 -34.96 -5.30
N ASN A 26 11.87 -33.87 -5.05
CA ASN A 26 11.25 -32.56 -4.85
C ASN A 26 11.10 -31.90 -6.22
N ILE A 27 9.87 -31.55 -6.59
CA ILE A 27 9.52 -30.95 -7.87
C ILE A 27 8.86 -29.60 -7.59
N MET A 28 9.24 -28.59 -8.34
CA MET A 28 8.72 -27.24 -8.20
C MET A 28 8.42 -26.67 -9.57
N ILE A 29 7.34 -25.90 -9.66
CA ILE A 29 6.86 -25.28 -10.89
C ILE A 29 6.75 -23.79 -10.59
N HIS A 30 7.57 -23.00 -11.27
CA HIS A 30 7.69 -21.56 -11.09
C HIS A 30 8.07 -20.90 -12.42
N THR A 31 8.05 -19.56 -12.48
CA THR A 31 8.52 -18.86 -13.68
C THR A 31 10.05 -18.97 -13.79
N PRO A 32 10.64 -19.01 -14.99
CA PRO A 32 12.10 -19.09 -15.17
C PRO A 32 12.88 -17.98 -14.47
N GLU A 33 12.22 -16.86 -14.20
CA GLU A 33 12.77 -15.69 -13.54
C GLU A 33 12.76 -15.76 -12.00
N ASP A 34 11.99 -16.67 -11.42
CA ASP A 34 11.89 -16.81 -9.97
C ASP A 34 13.01 -17.71 -9.42
N PHE A 35 13.54 -17.34 -8.25
CA PHE A 35 14.53 -18.11 -7.53
C PHE A 35 13.92 -19.44 -7.08
N PRO A 36 14.62 -20.57 -7.31
CA PRO A 36 14.06 -21.87 -7.00
C PRO A 36 14.13 -22.20 -5.49
N ASP A 37 13.19 -21.70 -4.69
CA ASP A 37 13.12 -22.05 -3.26
C ASP A 37 12.46 -23.41 -3.03
N ILE A 38 13.29 -24.40 -2.70
CA ILE A 38 12.88 -25.78 -2.43
C ILE A 38 11.83 -25.90 -1.30
N SER A 39 11.67 -24.88 -0.46
CA SER A 39 10.62 -24.83 0.56
C SER A 39 9.20 -24.89 -0.03
N SER A 40 9.02 -24.44 -1.28
CA SER A 40 7.74 -24.46 -2.02
C SER A 40 7.57 -25.71 -2.89
N SER A 41 8.53 -26.63 -2.87
CA SER A 41 8.50 -27.84 -3.70
C SER A 41 7.50 -28.89 -3.20
N TYR A 42 6.92 -29.62 -4.15
CA TYR A 42 6.12 -30.81 -3.89
C TYR A 42 6.99 -32.06 -3.90
N LYS A 43 6.74 -32.96 -2.95
CA LYS A 43 7.44 -34.24 -2.89
C LYS A 43 6.69 -35.30 -3.68
N VAL A 44 7.31 -35.76 -4.76
CA VAL A 44 6.88 -36.96 -5.50
C VAL A 44 7.60 -38.17 -4.94
N TYR A 45 6.85 -39.07 -4.32
CA TYR A 45 7.39 -40.27 -3.71
C TYR A 45 7.88 -41.25 -4.78
N SER A 46 9.04 -41.86 -4.53
CA SER A 46 9.56 -42.91 -5.39
C SER A 46 8.87 -44.23 -5.08
N GLU A 47 7.63 -44.39 -5.53
CA GLU A 47 6.86 -45.63 -5.38
C GLU A 47 7.08 -46.58 -6.57
N LEU A 48 7.14 -47.88 -6.26
CA LEU A 48 7.45 -48.91 -7.26
C LEU A 48 6.35 -49.06 -8.32
N ASN A 49 5.09 -48.86 -7.96
CA ASN A 49 3.94 -49.15 -8.83
C ASN A 49 3.10 -47.91 -9.19
N GLN A 50 3.55 -46.70 -8.81
CA GLN A 50 2.82 -45.46 -9.11
C GLN A 50 3.65 -44.50 -9.97
N SER A 51 2.98 -43.90 -10.95
CA SER A 51 3.45 -42.73 -11.69
C SER A 51 2.70 -41.50 -11.21
N SER A 52 3.30 -40.33 -11.32
CA SER A 52 2.68 -39.06 -10.93
C SER A 52 2.45 -38.20 -12.15
N ARG A 53 1.23 -37.69 -12.29
CA ARG A 53 0.85 -36.69 -13.29
C ARG A 53 0.60 -35.37 -12.58
N ILE A 54 1.33 -34.34 -13.00
CA ILE A 54 1.26 -32.98 -12.46
C ILE A 54 0.56 -32.11 -13.51
N SER A 55 -0.65 -31.66 -13.15
CA SER A 55 -1.45 -30.76 -13.99
C SER A 55 -1.22 -29.32 -13.59
N VAL A 56 -0.75 -28.50 -14.53
CA VAL A 56 -0.41 -27.09 -14.31
C VAL A 56 -1.50 -26.20 -14.89
N SER A 57 -2.10 -25.36 -14.05
CA SER A 57 -3.01 -24.30 -14.46
C SER A 57 -2.26 -22.97 -14.39
N VAL A 58 -2.41 -22.14 -15.42
CA VAL A 58 -1.72 -20.85 -15.53
C VAL A 58 -2.71 -19.72 -15.29
N SER A 59 -2.39 -18.83 -14.37
CA SER A 59 -3.11 -17.57 -14.17
C SER A 59 -2.18 -16.40 -14.44
N HIS A 60 -2.71 -15.34 -15.04
CA HIS A 60 -1.97 -14.12 -15.28
C HIS A 60 -2.77 -12.93 -14.74
N ILE A 61 -2.18 -12.20 -13.80
CA ILE A 61 -2.76 -10.96 -13.29
C ILE A 61 -2.15 -9.81 -14.08
N ARG A 62 -3.02 -8.99 -14.68
CA ARG A 62 -2.66 -7.78 -15.42
C ARG A 62 -3.17 -6.55 -14.67
N ALA A 63 -2.31 -5.58 -14.50
CA ALA A 63 -2.68 -4.26 -14.02
C ALA A 63 -3.30 -3.45 -15.17
N ASP A 64 -4.46 -2.86 -14.91
CA ASP A 64 -5.09 -1.90 -15.81
C ASP A 64 -4.44 -0.51 -15.67
N GLU A 65 -4.52 0.30 -16.72
CA GLU A 65 -3.96 1.66 -16.74
C GLU A 65 -4.57 2.54 -15.64
N SER A 66 -5.82 2.30 -15.26
CA SER A 66 -6.49 3.02 -14.15
C SER A 66 -5.74 2.96 -12.83
N LEU A 67 -4.91 1.93 -12.59
CA LEU A 67 -4.10 1.81 -11.39
C LEU A 67 -2.93 2.80 -11.31
N HIS A 68 -2.50 3.40 -12.43
CA HIS A 68 -1.47 4.44 -12.41
C HIS A 68 -1.93 5.71 -11.68
N ARG A 69 -3.24 5.91 -11.52
CA ARG A 69 -3.82 7.04 -10.78
C ARG A 69 -3.72 6.91 -9.27
N LEU A 70 -3.35 5.72 -8.77
CA LEU A 70 -3.16 5.45 -7.35
C LEU A 70 -1.68 5.46 -7.01
N ASP A 71 -1.35 6.01 -5.85
CA ASP A 71 -0.01 5.87 -5.29
C ASP A 71 0.26 4.41 -4.88
N GLU A 72 1.54 4.01 -4.84
CA GLU A 72 1.96 2.65 -4.48
C GLU A 72 1.38 2.16 -3.15
N LYS A 73 1.25 3.07 -2.17
CA LYS A 73 0.67 2.78 -0.86
C LYS A 73 -0.82 2.44 -0.93
N GLU A 74 -1.56 3.09 -1.82
CA GLU A 74 -3.01 2.90 -1.97
C GLU A 74 -3.32 1.64 -2.79
N ARG A 75 -2.60 1.44 -3.90
CA ARG A 75 -2.75 0.25 -4.75
C ARG A 75 -2.11 -1.00 -4.14
N LYS A 76 -1.23 -0.85 -3.15
CA LYS A 76 -0.50 -1.91 -2.43
C LYS A 76 0.39 -2.80 -3.32
N CYS A 77 0.64 -2.39 -4.56
CA CYS A 77 1.47 -3.11 -5.54
C CYS A 77 2.40 -2.13 -6.27
N PHE A 78 3.51 -2.65 -6.77
CA PHE A 78 4.46 -1.85 -7.55
C PHE A 78 4.41 -2.22 -9.04
N PHE A 79 4.72 -1.25 -9.91
CA PHE A 79 4.88 -1.47 -11.35
C PHE A 79 6.36 -1.76 -11.67
N TYR A 80 6.63 -2.71 -12.57
CA TYR A 80 8.00 -3.08 -12.91
C TYR A 80 8.79 -1.91 -13.51
N GLU A 81 8.14 -1.08 -14.31
CA GLU A 81 8.70 0.11 -14.95
C GLU A 81 9.21 1.12 -13.92
N THR A 82 8.56 1.20 -12.76
CA THR A 82 8.94 2.15 -11.69
C THR A 82 10.09 1.68 -10.83
N ARG A 83 10.35 0.36 -10.73
CA ARG A 83 11.41 -0.22 -9.87
C ARG A 83 12.66 -0.68 -10.59
N THR A 84 12.54 -1.05 -11.86
CA THR A 84 13.67 -1.53 -12.67
C THR A 84 14.74 -0.46 -12.90
N THR A 85 14.41 0.83 -12.74
CA THR A 85 15.36 1.95 -12.76
C THR A 85 16.26 2.03 -11.52
N THR A 86 15.83 1.53 -10.36
CA THR A 86 16.56 1.66 -9.09
C THR A 86 17.32 0.38 -8.72
N THR A 87 16.84 -0.79 -9.17
CA THR A 87 17.37 -2.11 -8.79
C THR A 87 17.41 -3.02 -10.02
N LYS A 88 18.62 -3.27 -10.55
CA LYS A 88 18.90 -4.04 -11.78
C LYS A 88 18.54 -5.54 -11.72
N ASN A 89 17.90 -6.00 -10.66
CA ASN A 89 17.71 -7.42 -10.36
C ASN A 89 16.27 -7.90 -10.51
N PHE A 90 15.30 -7.03 -10.81
CA PHE A 90 13.93 -7.47 -10.96
C PHE A 90 13.66 -8.00 -12.38
N PRO A 91 13.16 -9.23 -12.51
CA PRO A 91 12.85 -9.78 -13.81
C PRO A 91 11.60 -9.15 -14.43
N SER A 92 11.25 -9.66 -15.62
CA SER A 92 10.15 -9.15 -16.46
C SER A 92 8.80 -9.05 -15.73
N SER A 93 7.82 -8.39 -16.36
CA SER A 93 6.43 -8.27 -15.88
C SER A 93 5.70 -9.61 -15.67
N ARG A 94 6.34 -10.72 -16.01
CA ARG A 94 5.81 -12.08 -15.84
C ARG A 94 6.28 -12.74 -14.53
N SER A 95 7.39 -12.28 -13.96
CA SER A 95 7.96 -12.88 -12.75
C SER A 95 7.10 -12.65 -11.51
N ASN A 96 7.25 -13.51 -10.50
CA ASN A 96 6.78 -13.24 -9.16
C ASN A 96 7.91 -12.60 -8.35
N ALA A 97 8.16 -11.31 -8.62
CA ALA A 97 9.20 -10.54 -7.94
C ALA A 97 9.10 -10.53 -6.40
N GLU A 98 7.93 -10.84 -5.84
CA GLU A 98 7.73 -10.98 -4.40
C GLU A 98 8.57 -12.14 -3.82
N ASP A 99 8.54 -13.32 -4.45
CA ASP A 99 9.26 -14.51 -3.99
C ASP A 99 10.78 -14.30 -4.07
N ASN A 100 11.22 -13.61 -5.13
CA ASN A 100 12.61 -13.20 -5.29
C ASN A 100 13.06 -12.23 -4.19
N CYS A 101 12.21 -11.27 -3.82
CA CYS A 101 12.48 -10.34 -2.73
C CYS A 101 12.65 -11.07 -1.39
N TYR A 102 11.77 -12.02 -1.07
CA TYR A 102 11.89 -12.81 0.16
C TYR A 102 13.14 -13.69 0.17
N SER A 103 13.50 -14.28 -0.98
CA SER A 103 14.72 -15.08 -1.13
C SER A 103 15.98 -14.24 -0.91
N GLU A 104 16.04 -13.04 -1.49
CA GLU A 104 17.13 -12.08 -1.26
C GLU A 104 17.16 -11.58 0.19
N CYS A 105 15.99 -11.32 0.79
CA CYS A 105 15.90 -10.88 2.17
C CYS A 105 16.39 -11.95 3.16
N ARG A 106 16.01 -13.22 2.91
CA ARG A 106 16.49 -14.37 3.68
C ARG A 106 18.00 -14.48 3.60
N LEU A 107 18.56 -14.35 2.40
CA LEU A 107 19.99 -14.38 2.18
C LEU A 107 20.75 -13.28 2.93
N LYS A 108 20.28 -12.04 2.83
CA LYS A 108 20.85 -10.89 3.57
C LYS A 108 20.74 -11.05 5.07
N SER A 109 19.60 -11.57 5.55
CA SER A 109 19.36 -11.79 6.98
C SER A 109 20.27 -12.89 7.52
N THR A 110 20.41 -14.00 6.79
CA THR A 110 21.35 -15.09 7.14
C THR A 110 22.79 -14.57 7.21
N TYR A 111 23.22 -13.76 6.24
CA TYR A 111 24.55 -13.16 6.28
C TYR A 111 24.73 -12.21 7.47
N LYS A 112 23.75 -11.34 7.74
CA LYS A 112 23.83 -10.38 8.85
C LYS A 112 23.86 -11.04 10.23
N MET A 113 23.08 -12.11 10.42
CA MET A 113 22.94 -12.78 11.72
C MET A 113 24.04 -13.83 11.95
N CYS A 114 24.37 -14.61 10.92
CA CYS A 114 25.22 -15.80 11.05
C CYS A 114 26.59 -15.63 10.37
N ASN A 115 26.83 -14.52 9.67
CA ASN A 115 28.05 -14.27 8.88
C ASN A 115 28.37 -15.42 7.90
N CYS A 116 27.33 -16.05 7.34
CA CYS A 116 27.45 -17.15 6.40
C CYS A 116 26.48 -16.99 5.24
N THR A 117 26.76 -17.69 4.14
CA THR A 117 25.96 -17.67 2.93
C THR A 117 25.76 -19.11 2.46
N PRO A 118 24.51 -19.61 2.38
CA PRO A 118 24.27 -20.95 1.88
C PRO A 118 24.72 -21.10 0.42
N TYR A 119 25.34 -22.24 0.10
CA TYR A 119 25.94 -22.50 -1.22
C TYR A 119 24.96 -22.45 -2.40
N TYR A 120 23.66 -22.67 -2.15
CA TYR A 120 22.63 -22.76 -3.19
C TYR A 120 22.11 -21.39 -3.65
N PHE A 121 22.52 -20.30 -3.00
CA PHE A 121 22.25 -18.95 -3.52
C PHE A 121 23.32 -18.58 -4.55
N ASP A 122 22.90 -18.24 -5.76
CA ASP A 122 23.77 -17.65 -6.77
C ASP A 122 24.15 -16.24 -6.32
N MET A 123 25.45 -16.01 -6.07
CA MET A 123 25.91 -14.85 -5.31
C MET A 123 27.02 -14.10 -6.00
N LYS A 124 26.80 -12.77 -6.14
CA LYS A 124 27.86 -11.75 -6.25
C LYS A 124 28.52 -11.42 -4.90
N VAL A 125 28.07 -12.04 -3.81
CA VAL A 125 28.58 -11.83 -2.45
C VAL A 125 29.54 -12.96 -2.10
N LEU A 126 30.55 -12.68 -1.27
CA LEU A 126 31.56 -13.66 -0.88
C LEU A 126 30.93 -14.83 -0.13
N GLN A 127 30.97 -16.03 -0.72
CA GLN A 127 30.48 -17.25 -0.06
C GLN A 127 31.29 -17.51 1.22
N HIS A 128 30.61 -17.40 2.37
CA HIS A 128 31.13 -17.83 3.66
C HIS A 128 30.41 -19.11 4.08
N ASN A 129 31.09 -20.24 4.00
CA ASN A 129 30.55 -21.49 4.52
C ASN A 129 30.45 -21.40 6.04
N ALA A 130 29.30 -21.80 6.59
CA ALA A 130 29.17 -21.95 8.03
C ALA A 130 30.20 -22.99 8.50
N ARG A 131 31.10 -22.58 9.41
CA ARG A 131 32.04 -23.50 10.05
C ARG A 131 31.31 -24.17 11.21
N ALA A 132 31.00 -25.46 11.07
CA ALA A 132 30.52 -26.22 12.22
C ALA A 132 31.67 -26.34 13.24
N SER A 133 31.39 -26.11 14.52
CA SER A 133 32.32 -26.44 15.60
C SER A 133 32.54 -27.95 15.59
N GLU A 134 33.78 -28.41 15.75
CA GLU A 134 34.09 -29.85 15.87
C GLU A 134 33.37 -30.51 17.07
N GLU A 135 32.93 -29.71 18.05
CA GLU A 135 32.28 -30.17 19.28
C GLU A 135 30.75 -30.36 19.15
N GLU A 136 30.09 -29.74 18.16
CA GLU A 136 28.66 -29.93 17.90
C GLU A 136 28.44 -30.83 16.69
N LEU A 137 28.28 -32.14 16.95
CA LEU A 137 27.91 -33.13 15.94
C LEU A 137 26.43 -32.93 15.55
N GLY A 138 26.17 -31.97 14.68
CA GLY A 138 24.83 -31.59 14.24
C GLY A 138 24.80 -30.36 13.33
N PHE A 139 23.65 -30.10 12.71
CA PHE A 139 23.41 -28.81 12.04
C PHE A 139 23.52 -27.69 13.10
N LEU A 140 24.17 -26.56 12.77
CA LEU A 140 24.16 -25.36 13.62
C LEU A 140 22.73 -25.13 14.12
N LYS A 141 22.54 -24.79 15.40
CA LYS A 141 21.24 -24.31 15.90
C LYS A 141 20.88 -23.02 15.17
N TRP A 142 20.19 -23.14 14.04
CA TRP A 142 19.72 -22.05 13.19
C TRP A 142 18.49 -21.34 13.78
N ASN A 143 18.14 -21.61 15.03
CA ASN A 143 17.02 -20.98 15.70
C ASN A 143 17.46 -19.62 16.27
N THR A 144 17.57 -18.62 15.40
CA THR A 144 17.61 -17.23 15.82
C THR A 144 16.18 -16.80 16.13
N GLN A 145 15.94 -16.29 17.34
CA GLN A 145 14.63 -15.78 17.75
C GLN A 145 14.27 -14.44 17.06
N ASP A 146 15.15 -13.95 16.19
CA ASP A 146 14.95 -12.75 15.39
C ASP A 146 14.09 -13.02 14.15
N PHE A 147 13.07 -12.19 14.01
CA PHE A 147 12.20 -12.20 12.84
C PHE A 147 12.88 -11.49 11.66
N MET A 148 12.76 -12.06 10.46
CA MET A 148 13.18 -11.38 9.23
C MET A 148 12.28 -10.17 8.99
N ASN A 149 12.82 -8.96 9.14
CA ASN A 149 12.09 -7.72 8.86
C ASN A 149 12.22 -7.37 7.37
N CYS A 150 11.38 -8.01 6.55
CA CYS A 150 11.35 -7.82 5.10
C CYS A 150 10.10 -7.03 4.70
N SER A 151 10.28 -6.00 3.87
CA SER A 151 9.17 -5.33 3.18
C SER A 151 9.23 -5.68 1.70
N CYS A 152 8.48 -6.71 1.31
CA CYS A 152 8.39 -7.21 -0.06
C CYS A 152 6.97 -6.98 -0.59
N PRO A 153 6.68 -5.82 -1.21
CA PRO A 153 5.38 -5.62 -1.85
C PRO A 153 5.30 -6.44 -3.13
N HIS A 154 4.11 -6.93 -3.45
CA HIS A 154 3.85 -7.70 -4.67
C HIS A 154 3.81 -6.81 -5.93
N PRO A 155 4.18 -7.33 -7.11
CA PRO A 155 4.01 -6.62 -8.37
C PRO A 155 2.53 -6.48 -8.76
N CYS A 156 2.18 -5.42 -9.50
CA CYS A 156 0.80 -5.22 -9.95
C CYS A 156 0.38 -6.18 -11.08
N SER A 157 1.35 -6.71 -11.84
CA SER A 157 1.14 -7.75 -12.85
C SER A 157 2.11 -8.90 -12.61
N PHE A 158 1.66 -10.15 -12.73
CA PHE A 158 2.52 -11.34 -12.59
C PHE A 158 1.83 -12.60 -13.14
N VAL A 159 2.62 -13.63 -13.43
CA VAL A 159 2.13 -14.97 -13.79
C VAL A 159 2.23 -15.89 -12.58
N GLY A 160 1.14 -16.62 -12.30
CA GLY A 160 1.09 -17.66 -11.28
C GLY A 160 0.84 -19.04 -11.88
N TYR A 161 1.41 -20.06 -11.26
CA TYR A 161 1.16 -21.46 -11.58
C TYR A 161 0.51 -22.15 -10.39
N THR A 162 -0.59 -22.85 -10.62
CA THR A 162 -1.19 -23.75 -9.64
C THR A 162 -1.13 -25.17 -10.15
N THR A 163 -0.84 -26.11 -9.26
CA THR A 163 -0.53 -27.49 -9.65
C THR A 163 -1.41 -28.49 -8.92
N GLU A 164 -1.90 -29.49 -9.66
CA GLU A 164 -2.64 -30.63 -9.13
C GLU A 164 -1.87 -31.92 -9.42
N ILE A 165 -1.52 -32.67 -8.37
CA ILE A 165 -0.82 -33.95 -8.51
C ILE A 165 -1.83 -35.09 -8.45
N ARG A 166 -1.76 -36.00 -9.42
CA ARG A 166 -2.54 -37.24 -9.44
C ARG A 166 -1.61 -38.42 -9.65
N ASN A 167 -1.70 -39.39 -8.76
CA ASN A 167 -0.97 -40.64 -8.92
C ASN A 167 -1.83 -41.66 -9.67
N TYR A 168 -1.19 -42.45 -10.53
CA TYR A 168 -1.84 -43.53 -11.27
C TYR A 168 -0.93 -44.75 -11.33
N ALA A 169 -1.52 -45.94 -11.51
CA ALA A 169 -0.75 -47.17 -11.59
C ALA A 169 0.15 -47.16 -12.84
N LYS A 170 1.39 -47.64 -12.70
CA LYS A 170 2.30 -47.83 -13.84
C LYS A 170 1.71 -48.85 -14.81
N ASP A 171 1.84 -48.57 -16.11
CA ASP A 171 1.45 -49.51 -17.14
C ASP A 171 2.39 -50.72 -17.16
N PHE A 172 1.84 -51.93 -17.31
CA PHE A 172 2.59 -53.19 -17.23
C PHE A 172 3.68 -53.28 -18.31
N LEU A 173 3.44 -52.67 -19.48
CA LEU A 173 4.38 -52.59 -20.60
C LEU A 173 5.64 -51.76 -20.29
N ALA A 174 5.58 -50.82 -19.34
CA ALA A 174 6.74 -50.00 -18.98
C ALA A 174 7.70 -50.72 -18.00
N TYR A 175 7.23 -51.75 -17.29
CA TYR A 175 8.05 -52.59 -16.41
C TYR A 175 9.08 -53.43 -17.19
N THR A 176 8.74 -53.86 -18.41
CA THR A 176 9.62 -54.70 -19.24
C THR A 176 10.78 -53.92 -19.87
N LYS A 177 10.62 -52.60 -20.05
CA LYS A 177 11.65 -51.72 -20.64
C LYS A 177 12.60 -51.12 -19.60
N PHE A 178 12.15 -50.99 -18.35
CA PHE A 178 12.93 -50.46 -17.24
C PHE A 178 12.89 -51.44 -16.05
N PRO A 179 13.82 -52.43 -16.02
CA PRO A 179 13.82 -53.49 -15.00
C PRO A 179 14.20 -52.97 -13.60
N HIS A 180 14.76 -51.76 -13.50
CA HIS A 180 15.03 -51.10 -12.23
C HIS A 180 13.86 -50.22 -11.82
N SER A 181 13.61 -50.13 -10.51
CA SER A 181 12.69 -49.16 -9.92
C SER A 181 12.95 -47.76 -10.51
N TYR A 182 11.99 -47.20 -11.24
CA TYR A 182 12.03 -45.84 -11.78
C TYR A 182 10.84 -45.04 -11.26
N THR A 183 10.97 -43.72 -11.21
CA THR A 183 9.88 -42.79 -10.95
C THR A 183 9.49 -42.13 -12.27
N HIS A 184 8.24 -42.28 -12.67
CA HIS A 184 7.70 -41.66 -13.87
C HIS A 184 6.83 -40.47 -13.48
N ILE A 185 7.19 -39.30 -14.01
CA ILE A 185 6.50 -38.04 -13.78
C ILE A 185 6.13 -37.43 -15.12
N GLU A 186 4.86 -37.11 -15.28
CA GLU A 186 4.34 -36.38 -16.43
C GLU A 186 3.88 -34.99 -15.95
N VAL A 187 4.41 -33.93 -16.55
CA VAL A 187 3.98 -32.55 -16.30
C VAL A 187 3.32 -32.01 -17.55
N HIS A 188 2.07 -31.56 -17.44
CA HIS A 188 1.34 -31.00 -18.57
C HIS A 188 0.54 -29.76 -18.18
N TYR A 189 0.11 -28.98 -19.16
CA TYR A 189 -0.89 -27.94 -18.92
C TYR A 189 -2.27 -28.58 -18.80
N LYS A 190 -3.01 -28.21 -17.75
CA LYS A 190 -4.37 -28.70 -17.50
C LYS A 190 -5.33 -28.28 -18.61
N GLU A 191 -5.23 -27.02 -19.02
CA GLU A 191 -5.96 -26.45 -20.14
C GLU A 191 -5.01 -25.89 -21.21
N ARG A 192 -5.52 -25.72 -22.44
CA ARG A 192 -4.77 -25.07 -23.54
C ARG A 192 -4.86 -23.54 -23.50
N PHE A 193 -5.50 -22.99 -22.47
CA PHE A 193 -5.63 -21.55 -22.25
C PHE A 193 -5.08 -21.19 -20.86
N ALA A 194 -4.75 -19.92 -20.69
CA ALA A 194 -4.44 -19.34 -19.38
C ALA A 194 -5.55 -18.38 -18.98
N ILE A 195 -5.90 -18.36 -17.69
CA ILE A 195 -6.90 -17.42 -17.17
C ILE A 195 -6.22 -16.08 -16.92
N SER A 196 -6.74 -15.00 -17.51
CA SER A 196 -6.24 -13.65 -17.27
C SER A 196 -7.18 -12.89 -16.34
N TYR A 197 -6.67 -12.40 -15.22
CA TYR A 197 -7.36 -11.49 -14.32
C TYR A 197 -6.91 -10.06 -14.58
N LEU A 198 -7.86 -9.14 -14.74
CA LEU A 198 -7.57 -7.70 -14.87
C LEU A 198 -7.83 -7.01 -13.53
N ARG A 199 -6.82 -6.33 -13.00
CA ARG A 199 -6.91 -5.53 -11.78
C ARG A 199 -7.10 -4.07 -12.17
N SER A 200 -8.28 -3.53 -11.94
CA SER A 200 -8.63 -2.13 -12.24
C SER A 200 -9.15 -1.39 -11.01
N MET A 201 -9.11 -0.06 -11.07
CA MET A 201 -9.74 0.79 -10.06
C MET A 201 -11.27 0.65 -10.15
N LYS A 202 -11.93 0.29 -9.03
CA LYS A 202 -13.38 0.10 -9.00
C LYS A 202 -14.18 1.41 -9.03
N TYR A 203 -13.66 2.46 -8.39
CA TYR A 203 -14.30 3.77 -8.30
C TYR A 203 -13.26 4.87 -8.51
N THR A 204 -13.54 5.75 -9.45
CA THR A 204 -12.79 6.99 -9.62
C THR A 204 -13.42 8.12 -8.80
N THR A 205 -12.68 9.22 -8.59
CA THR A 205 -13.23 10.43 -7.99
C THR A 205 -14.38 11.03 -8.79
N GLN A 206 -14.37 10.82 -10.10
CA GLN A 206 -15.45 11.22 -11.01
C GLN A 206 -16.72 10.41 -10.73
N ASP A 207 -16.60 9.08 -10.59
CA ASP A 207 -17.74 8.21 -10.26
C ASP A 207 -18.33 8.56 -8.89
N LEU A 208 -17.46 8.87 -7.93
CA LEU A 208 -17.88 9.30 -6.59
C LEU A 208 -18.70 10.60 -6.66
N LEU A 209 -18.21 11.60 -7.40
CA LEU A 209 -18.87 12.89 -7.57
C LEU A 209 -20.21 12.74 -8.30
N VAL A 210 -20.25 11.92 -9.36
CA VAL A 210 -21.49 11.63 -10.11
C VAL A 210 -22.51 10.93 -9.21
N THR A 211 -22.08 9.96 -8.40
CA THR A 211 -22.99 9.20 -7.52
C THR A 211 -23.54 10.08 -6.40
N PHE A 212 -22.70 10.85 -5.71
CA PHE A 212 -23.18 11.78 -4.67
C PHE A 212 -24.02 12.92 -5.23
N GLY A 213 -23.63 13.49 -6.38
CA GLY A 213 -24.40 14.52 -7.07
C GLY A 213 -25.77 14.01 -7.50
N GLY A 214 -25.82 12.79 -8.06
CA GLY A 214 -27.06 12.12 -8.42
C GLY A 214 -27.99 11.95 -7.22
N MET A 215 -27.48 11.41 -6.11
CA MET A 215 -28.27 11.25 -4.88
C MET A 215 -28.77 12.59 -4.32
N ALA A 216 -27.90 13.61 -4.23
CA ALA A 216 -28.30 14.93 -3.74
C ALA A 216 -29.38 15.59 -4.62
N SER A 217 -29.26 15.44 -5.94
CA SER A 217 -30.24 15.99 -6.89
C SER A 217 -31.60 15.31 -6.78
N LEU A 218 -31.63 13.99 -6.57
CA LEU A 218 -32.88 13.22 -6.49
C LEU A 218 -33.63 13.46 -5.19
N PHE A 219 -32.93 13.48 -4.05
CA PHE A 219 -33.59 13.59 -2.73
C PHE A 219 -33.81 15.04 -2.28
N LEU A 220 -32.90 15.96 -2.61
CA LEU A 220 -32.97 17.35 -2.15
C LEU A 220 -33.38 18.32 -3.26
N GLY A 221 -33.42 17.89 -4.52
CA GLY A 221 -33.55 18.81 -5.67
C GLY A 221 -32.38 19.79 -5.78
N CYS A 222 -31.27 19.51 -5.11
CA CYS A 222 -30.15 20.44 -4.96
C CYS A 222 -29.12 20.21 -6.07
N SER A 223 -28.70 21.30 -6.72
CA SER A 223 -27.61 21.31 -7.70
C SER A 223 -26.41 22.10 -7.16
N LEU A 224 -25.26 22.02 -7.83
CA LEU A 224 -24.08 22.84 -7.49
C LEU A 224 -24.43 24.34 -7.48
N VAL A 225 -25.30 24.77 -8.40
CA VAL A 225 -25.79 26.16 -8.48
C VAL A 225 -26.56 26.53 -7.21
N SER A 226 -27.45 25.65 -6.74
CA SER A 226 -28.23 25.84 -5.51
C SER A 226 -27.34 25.97 -4.27
N VAL A 227 -26.23 25.22 -4.22
CA VAL A 227 -25.24 25.33 -3.13
C VAL A 227 -24.53 26.69 -3.15
N VAL A 228 -24.12 27.17 -4.32
CA VAL A 228 -23.48 28.50 -4.47
C VAL A 228 -24.44 29.62 -4.06
N GLU A 229 -25.72 29.53 -4.46
CA GLU A 229 -26.75 30.49 -4.04
C GLU A 229 -26.95 30.49 -2.53
N LEU A 230 -27.00 29.31 -1.90
CA LEU A 230 -27.09 29.17 -0.44
C LEU A 230 -25.90 29.85 0.26
N ILE A 231 -24.67 29.61 -0.22
CA ILE A 231 -23.46 30.25 0.33
C ILE A 231 -23.53 31.77 0.17
N TYR A 232 -23.97 32.27 -0.98
CA TYR A 232 -24.12 33.71 -1.22
C TYR A 232 -25.14 34.36 -0.27
N VAL A 233 -26.30 33.72 -0.08
CA VAL A 233 -27.34 34.20 0.85
C VAL A 233 -26.84 34.17 2.29
N ILE A 234 -26.14 33.11 2.71
CA ILE A 234 -25.53 33.01 4.04
C ILE A 234 -24.50 34.13 4.24
N TYR A 235 -23.59 34.33 3.28
CA TYR A 235 -22.57 35.37 3.35
C TYR A 235 -23.19 36.76 3.47
N LYS A 236 -24.16 37.09 2.61
CA LYS A 236 -24.89 38.37 2.68
C LYS A 236 -25.62 38.52 4.01
N SER A 237 -26.24 37.45 4.52
CA SER A 237 -26.93 37.45 5.81
C SER A 237 -25.96 37.70 6.97
N LEU A 238 -24.76 37.10 6.95
CA LEU A 238 -23.72 37.33 7.95
C LEU A 238 -23.18 38.76 7.92
N ILE A 239 -22.99 39.35 6.74
CA ILE A 239 -22.62 40.76 6.60
C ILE A 239 -23.71 41.67 7.14
N MET A 240 -24.97 41.42 6.78
CA MET A 240 -26.11 42.20 7.27
C MET A 240 -26.26 42.09 8.78
N LEU A 241 -26.06 40.90 9.36
CA LEU A 241 -26.05 40.69 10.81
C LEU A 241 -24.92 41.45 11.48
N LYS A 242 -23.68 41.38 10.95
CA LYS A 242 -22.58 42.21 11.44
C LYS A 242 -22.93 43.69 11.41
N HIS A 243 -23.41 44.20 10.27
CA HIS A 243 -23.73 45.60 10.10
C HIS A 243 -24.88 46.07 11.03
N LYS A 244 -25.89 45.23 11.25
CA LYS A 244 -26.97 45.50 12.21
C LYS A 244 -26.43 45.53 13.64
N TYR A 245 -25.56 44.59 14.00
CA TYR A 245 -24.91 44.55 15.32
C TYR A 245 -24.02 45.78 15.55
N THR A 246 -23.22 46.19 14.55
CA THR A 246 -22.38 47.40 14.65
C THR A 246 -23.24 48.65 14.79
N LYS A 247 -24.32 48.77 14.01
CA LYS A 247 -25.24 49.93 14.08
C LYS A 247 -25.91 50.05 15.45
N VAL A 248 -26.38 48.94 16.02
CA VAL A 248 -26.96 48.91 17.38
C VAL A 248 -25.92 49.30 18.44
N GLN A 249 -24.70 48.80 18.31
CA GLN A 249 -23.62 49.12 19.24
C GLN A 249 -23.18 50.60 19.14
N THR A 250 -23.18 51.19 17.93
CA THR A 250 -22.90 52.62 17.75
C THR A 250 -24.01 53.51 18.30
N LEU A 251 -25.28 53.14 18.12
CA LEU A 251 -26.42 53.87 18.69
C LEU A 251 -26.40 53.83 20.22
N SER A 252 -26.13 52.67 20.81
CA SER A 252 -25.97 52.52 22.26
C SER A 252 -24.84 53.40 22.83
N LYS A 253 -23.68 53.46 22.16
CA LYS A 253 -22.58 54.36 22.57
C LYS A 253 -22.96 55.85 22.43
N HIS A 254 -23.69 56.20 21.38
CA HIS A 254 -24.12 57.59 21.15
C HIS A 254 -25.15 58.05 22.19
N GLU A 255 -26.09 57.19 22.56
CA GLU A 255 -27.05 57.43 23.64
C GLU A 255 -26.36 57.59 25.00
N GLN A 256 -25.37 56.74 25.32
CA GLN A 256 -24.57 56.86 26.54
C GLN A 256 -23.80 58.20 26.60
N GLN A 257 -23.22 58.64 25.48
CA GLN A 257 -22.54 59.95 25.40
C GLN A 257 -23.51 61.13 25.54
N LEU A 258 -24.72 61.05 24.96
CA LEU A 258 -25.76 62.07 25.10
C LEU A 258 -26.25 62.20 26.56
N ILE A 259 -26.38 61.09 27.28
CA ILE A 259 -26.72 61.09 28.71
C ILE A 259 -25.63 61.79 29.53
N LEU A 260 -24.35 61.51 29.26
CA LEU A 260 -23.23 62.17 29.94
C LEU A 260 -23.20 63.69 29.67
N TYR A 261 -23.41 64.10 28.42
CA TYR A 261 -23.46 65.52 28.05
C TYR A 261 -24.62 66.27 28.72
N ARG A 262 -25.83 65.68 28.79
CA ARG A 262 -26.96 66.27 29.53
C ARG A 262 -26.66 66.41 31.02
N ARG A 263 -25.95 65.45 31.62
CA ARG A 263 -25.55 65.51 33.03
C ARG A 263 -24.59 66.66 33.31
N GLN A 264 -23.62 66.88 32.43
CA GLN A 264 -22.72 68.04 32.49
C GLN A 264 -23.46 69.37 32.31
N ARG A 265 -24.41 69.46 31.37
CA ARG A 265 -25.16 70.71 31.14
C ARG A 265 -26.01 71.11 32.35
N ASN A 266 -26.59 70.14 33.06
CA ASN A 266 -27.35 70.41 34.29
C ASN A 266 -26.46 70.87 35.45
N THR A 267 -25.20 70.43 35.56
CA THR A 267 -24.28 70.94 36.58
C THR A 267 -23.83 72.39 36.32
N TYR A 268 -23.68 72.80 35.06
CA TYR A 268 -23.32 74.19 34.74
C TYR A 268 -24.47 75.20 34.95
N HIS A 269 -25.72 74.76 34.90
CA HIS A 269 -26.87 75.65 35.14
C HIS A 269 -27.10 75.97 36.63
N PHE A 270 -26.45 75.23 37.54
CA PHE A 270 -26.55 75.41 38.99
C PHE A 270 -25.48 76.35 39.59
N PHE A 271 -24.51 76.80 38.81
CA PHE A 271 -23.46 77.73 39.25
C PHE A 271 -23.51 79.03 38.44
N LYS A 272 -24.34 79.98 38.87
CA LYS A 272 -24.18 81.42 38.57
C LYS A 272 -23.88 82.16 39.87
N PRO A 273 -22.66 82.67 40.11
CA PRO A 273 -22.39 83.56 41.22
C PRO A 273 -22.77 85.00 40.87
N LEU A 274 -23.45 85.68 41.81
CA LEU A 274 -23.64 87.13 41.84
C LEU A 274 -22.27 87.80 42.08
N TYR A 275 -21.81 88.64 41.15
CA TYR A 275 -20.66 89.53 41.39
C TYR A 275 -20.98 90.95 40.93
N ASN A 276 -20.95 91.88 41.90
CA ASN A 276 -21.21 93.31 41.72
C ASN A 276 -19.96 94.05 41.20
N LYS A 277 -20.20 95.02 40.33
CA LYS A 277 -19.22 95.83 39.58
C LYS A 277 -18.73 97.04 40.41
N PRO A 278 -17.46 97.46 40.29
CA PRO A 278 -17.06 98.85 40.47
C PRO A 278 -16.69 99.54 39.14
N PRO A 279 -16.90 100.87 39.00
CA PRO A 279 -16.78 101.57 37.72
C PRO A 279 -15.39 102.16 37.49
N GLY A 280 -14.98 102.15 36.23
CA GLY A 280 -13.82 102.90 35.73
C GLY A 280 -12.68 101.98 35.31
N ILE A 281 -12.59 101.72 34.01
CA ILE A 281 -11.38 101.61 33.17
C ILE A 281 -11.84 101.15 31.78
N THR A 282 -11.53 101.97 30.78
CA THR A 282 -11.58 101.71 29.34
C THR A 282 -10.48 100.76 28.90
N LEU A 283 -10.77 99.81 28.00
CA LEU A 283 -9.87 99.18 27.00
C LEU A 283 -10.76 98.25 26.13
N GLN A 284 -11.00 98.57 24.85
CA GLN A 284 -10.18 98.36 23.65
C GLN A 284 -10.23 96.91 23.12
N GLU A 285 -10.66 96.82 21.86
CA GLU A 285 -10.75 95.62 21.04
C GLU A 285 -9.42 94.88 20.96
N VAL A 286 -9.45 93.56 21.14
CA VAL A 286 -8.49 92.64 20.53
C VAL A 286 -9.25 91.38 20.07
N CYS A 287 -9.26 91.20 18.75
CA CYS A 287 -9.58 89.96 18.06
C CYS A 287 -8.66 88.82 18.51
N GLU A 288 -9.14 87.58 18.49
CA GLU A 288 -8.48 86.57 17.65
C GLU A 288 -9.36 85.36 17.33
N LYS A 289 -9.48 85.12 16.02
CA LYS A 289 -9.97 83.89 15.40
C LYS A 289 -8.85 82.86 15.42
N VAL A 290 -9.14 81.61 15.74
CA VAL A 290 -8.48 80.46 15.08
C VAL A 290 -9.49 79.35 14.81
N LYS A 291 -9.87 79.23 13.54
CA LYS A 291 -10.17 77.96 12.83
C LYS A 291 -8.84 77.58 12.14
N TYR A 292 -8.46 76.34 11.87
CA TYR A 292 -9.15 75.08 11.61
C TYR A 292 -8.36 73.93 12.25
#